data_AF-A0A3D3L6K3-F1
#
_entry.id   AF-A0A3D3L6K3-F1
#
_cell.length_a   1.000
_cell.length_b   1.000
_cell.length_c   1.000
_cell.angle_alpha   90.00
_cell.angle_beta   90.00
_cell.angle_gamma   90.00
#
_symmetry.space_group_name_H-M   'P 1'
#
loop_
_entity.id
_entity.type
_entity.pdbx_description
1 polymer ?
#
loop_
_entity_poly.entity_id
_entity_poly.type
_entity_poly.pdbx_seq_one_letter_code
_entity_poly.pdbx_strand_id
1 'polypeptide(L)' 'EPTGNLDAGTGAGVMDMLMGVVGEAGKTLVVVTHDLALAKRGDRLLRLKDGGLVPG' A
#
# COMPACT_ATOMS: atom_id res chain seq x y z
N GLU A 1 6.81 -5.95 2.19
CA GLU A 1 6.75 -4.72 1.38
C GLU A 1 6.87 -5.09 -0.09
N PRO A 2 5.81 -4.89 -0.91
CA PRO A 2 5.76 -5.41 -2.28
C PRO A 2 6.59 -4.62 -3.28
N THR A 3 6.98 -3.37 -2.96
CA THR A 3 7.70 -2.45 -3.85
C THR A 3 9.11 -2.12 -3.37
N GLY A 4 9.60 -2.71 -2.28
CA GLY A 4 10.84 -2.31 -1.60
C GLY A 4 12.14 -2.49 -2.43
N ASN A 5 12.10 -3.30 -3.49
CA ASN A 5 13.22 -3.50 -4.42
C ASN A 5 13.05 -2.76 -5.76
N LEU A 6 11.98 -1.97 -5.91
CA LEU A 6 11.65 -1.26 -7.13
C LEU A 6 12.02 0.22 -6.97
N ASP A 7 12.43 0.88 -8.06
CA ASP A 7 12.54 2.33 -8.05
C ASP A 7 11.15 2.98 -7.89
N ALA A 8 11.12 4.24 -7.47
CA ALA A 8 9.88 4.95 -7.15
C ALA A 8 8.86 4.97 -8.31
N GLY A 9 9.32 5.01 -9.57
CA GLY A 9 8.45 4.99 -10.75
C GLY A 9 7.83 3.62 -10.96
N THR A 10 8.65 2.56 -10.95
CA THR A 10 8.19 1.18 -11.11
C THR A 10 7.27 0.74 -9.96
N GLY A 11 7.59 1.14 -8.72
CA GLY A 11 6.75 0.87 -7.55
C GLY A 11 5.35 1.49 -7.64
N ALA A 12 5.25 2.70 -8.20
CA ALA A 12 3.96 3.36 -8.40
C ALA A 12 3.06 2.59 -9.39
N GLY A 13 3.62 2.14 -10.52
CA GLY A 13 2.88 1.41 -11.55
C GLY A 13 2.39 0.03 -11.09
N VAL A 14 3.20 -0.71 -10.32
CA VAL A 14 2.77 -1.98 -9.70
C VAL A 14 1.57 -1.74 -8.78
N MET A 15 1.59 -0.65 -8.01
CA MET A 15 0.51 -0.32 -7.09
C MET A 15 -0.76 0.15 -7.82
N ASP A 16 -0.64 0.81 -8.97
CA ASP A 16 -1.79 1.10 -9.84
C ASP A 16 -2.47 -0.19 -10.31
N MET A 17 -1.68 -1.17 -10.77
CA MET A 17 -2.21 -2.47 -11.20
C MET A 17 -2.91 -3.21 -10.07
N LEU A 18 -2.31 -3.25 -8.87
CA LEU A 18 -2.90 -3.91 -7.71
C LEU A 18 -4.23 -3.26 -7.27
N MET A 19 -4.31 -1.92 -7.30
CA MET A 19 -5.56 -1.20 -7.02
C MET A 19 -6.62 -1.43 -8.10
N GLY A 20 -6.22 -1.51 -9.36
CA GLY A 20 -7.12 -1.89 -10.46
C GLY A 20 -7.79 -3.24 -10.22
N VAL A 21 -7.00 -4.25 -9.86
CA VAL A 21 -7.52 -5.59 -9.53
C VAL A 21 -8.48 -5.56 -8.34
N VAL A 22 -8.19 -4.75 -7.31
CA VAL A 22 -9.09 -4.56 -6.15
C VAL A 22 -10.45 -4.03 -6.60
N GLY A 23 -10.45 -2.97 -7.42
CA GLY A 23 -11.68 -2.35 -7.91
C GLY A 23 -12.49 -3.26 -8.83
N GLU A 24 -11.82 -3.91 -9.80
CA GLU A 24 -12.47 -4.76 -10.80
C GLU A 24 -12.99 -6.09 -10.23
N ALA A 25 -12.21 -6.73 -9.35
CA ALA A 25 -12.53 -8.07 -8.84
C ALA A 25 -13.17 -8.04 -7.44
N GLY A 26 -13.47 -6.85 -6.90
CA GLY A 26 -14.07 -6.67 -5.57
C GLY A 26 -13.24 -7.30 -4.44
N LYS A 27 -11.91 -7.18 -4.53
CA LYS A 27 -10.98 -7.79 -3.56
C LYS A 27 -10.55 -6.77 -2.51
N THR A 28 -9.79 -7.22 -1.52
CA THR A 28 -9.17 -6.34 -0.53
C THR A 28 -7.66 -6.50 -0.61
N LEU A 29 -6.95 -5.39 -0.67
CA LEU A 29 -5.49 -5.35 -0.66
C LEU A 29 -5.01 -4.77 0.66
N VAL A 30 -4.11 -5.50 1.33
CA VAL A 30 -3.38 -5.00 2.51
C VAL A 30 -1.93 -4.81 2.11
N VAL A 31 -1.43 -3.59 2.22
CA VAL A 31 -0.03 -3.24 1.89
C VAL A 31 0.69 -2.80 3.15
N VAL A 32 1.88 -3.36 3.37
CA VAL A 32 2.81 -2.93 4.41
C VAL A 32 3.99 -2.25 3.72
N THR A 33 4.20 -0.98 4.03
CA THR A 33 5.28 -0.17 3.46
C THR A 33 5.81 0.85 4.46
N HIS A 34 7.08 1.25 4.30
CA HIS A 34 7.66 2.39 4.99
C HIS A 34 7.51 3.71 4.20
N ASP A 35 7.04 3.64 2.95
CA ASP A 35 6.80 4.81 2.10
C ASP A 35 5.43 5.45 2.38
N LEU A 36 5.44 6.65 2.95
CA LEU A 36 4.24 7.41 3.26
C LEU A 36 3.49 7.89 2.01
N ALA A 37 4.18 8.13 0.89
CA ALA A 37 3.52 8.52 -0.35
C ALA A 37 2.67 7.35 -0.88
N LEU A 38 3.20 6.12 -0.79
CA LEU A 38 2.47 4.93 -1.19
C LEU A 38 1.32 4.60 -0.24
N ALA A 39 1.56 4.69 1.08
CA ALA A 39 0.53 4.42 2.08
C ALA A 39 -0.70 5.32 1.93
N LYS A 40 -0.51 6.60 1.58
CA LYS A 40 -1.59 7.58 1.36
C LYS A 40 -2.51 7.26 0.19
N ARG A 41 -2.15 6.31 -0.67
CA ARG A 41 -2.99 5.89 -1.79
C ARG A 41 -4.07 4.88 -1.40
N GLY A 42 -3.96 4.26 -0.23
CA GLY A 42 -4.97 3.32 0.27
C GLY A 42 -6.17 4.03 0.90
N ASP A 43 -7.31 3.35 0.95
CA ASP A 43 -8.54 3.89 1.55
C ASP A 43 -8.44 4.07 3.08
N ARG A 44 -7.60 3.24 3.71
CA ARG A 44 -7.36 3.24 5.16
C ARG A 44 -5.86 3.18 5.43
N LEU A 45 -5.41 4.08 6.29
CA LEU A 45 -4.03 4.14 6.74
C LEU A 45 -3.95 3.79 8.23
N LEU A 46 -3.12 2.79 8.53
CA LEU A 46 -2.83 2.36 9.90
C LEU A 46 -1.32 2.35 10.07
N ARG A 47 -0.86 2.76 11.26
CA ARG A 47 0.55 2.75 11.62
C ARG A 47 0.79 1.66 12.65
N LEU A 48 1.80 0.82 12.41
CA LEU A 48 2.26 -0.15 13.39
C LEU A 48 3.21 0.55 14.37
N LYS A 49 2.83 0.61 15.65
CA LYS A 49 3.61 1.23 16.73
C LYS A 49 3.59 0.33 17.96
N ASP A 50 4.76 0.01 18.49
CA ASP A 50 4.93 -0.81 19.70
C ASP A 50 4.15 -2.15 19.65
N GLY A 51 4.08 -2.77 18.47
CA GLY A 51 3.34 -4.03 18.23
C GLY A 51 1.82 -3.86 18.07
N GLY A 52 1.28 -2.65 18.22
CA GLY A 52 -0.13 -2.33 18.01
C GLY A 52 -0.39 -1.53 16.73
N LEU A 53 -1.60 -1.69 16.16
CA LEU A 53 -2.08 -0.82 15.08
C LEU A 53 -2.76 0.41 15.67
N VAL A 54 -2.28 1.59 15.28
CA VAL A 54 -2.88 2.89 15.63
C VAL A 54 -3.34 3.62 14.36
N PRO A 55 -4.28 4.57 14.45
CA PRO A 55 -4.57 5.48 13.34
C PRO A 55 -3.29 6.18 12.88
N GLY A 56 -3.06 6.21 11.56
CA GLY A 56 -1.90 6.89 10.98
C GLY A 56 -2.28 8.08 10.11
#